data_AF-A0A2A5T081-F1
#
_entry.id   AF-A0A2A5T081-F1
#
_cell.length_a   1.000
_cell.length_b   1.000
_cell.length_c   1.000
_cell.angle_alpha   90.00
_cell.angle_beta   90.00
_cell.angle_gamma   90.00
#
_symmetry.space_group_name_H-M   'P 1'
#
loop_
_entity.id
_entity.type
_entity.pdbx_description
1 polymer ?
#
loop_
_entity_poly.entity_id
_entity_poly.type
_entity_poly.pdbx_seq_one_letter_code
_entity_poly.pdbx_strand_id
1 'polypeptide(L)' 'MRLSVSEVMMIVITIYQSGYRDFKTYYIYFVCRYLTNVFSELVSYTRILKLMQGVLVPLCSYLTYR' A
#
# COMPACT_ATOMS: atom_id res chain seq x y z
N MET A 1 -4.46 -13.62 8.94
CA MET A 1 -4.47 -12.18 9.21
C MET A 1 -3.63 -11.48 8.15
N ARG A 2 -4.30 -10.90 7.14
CA ARG A 2 -3.74 -10.55 5.81
C ARG A 2 -4.43 -9.27 5.31
N LEU A 3 -3.64 -8.27 4.89
CA LEU A 3 -4.15 -7.11 4.15
C LEU A 3 -4.87 -7.57 2.88
N SER A 4 -6.07 -7.02 2.67
CA SER A 4 -6.86 -7.24 1.47
C SER A 4 -6.19 -6.59 0.26
N VAL A 5 -6.51 -7.10 -0.93
CA VAL A 5 -5.98 -6.54 -2.19
C VAL A 5 -6.32 -5.05 -2.34
N SER A 6 -7.54 -4.65 -1.96
CA SER A 6 -8.00 -3.25 -1.95
C SER A 6 -7.21 -2.36 -1.00
N GLU A 7 -6.90 -2.85 0.21
CA GLU A 7 -6.09 -2.12 1.19
C GLU A 7 -4.67 -1.89 0.68
N VAL A 8 -4.07 -2.90 0.06
CA VAL A 8 -2.74 -2.77 -0.58
C VAL A 8 -2.79 -1.80 -1.75
N MET A 9 -3.84 -1.84 -2.59
CA MET A 9 -4.03 -0.86 -3.67
C MET A 9 -4.13 0.56 -3.11
N MET A 10 -4.86 0.76 -2.02
CA MET A 10 -4.99 2.07 -1.38
C MET A 10 -3.62 2.59 -0.90
N ILE A 11 -2.83 1.77 -0.21
CA ILE A 11 -1.47 2.12 0.22
C ILE A 11 -0.59 2.50 -0.99
N VAL A 12 -0.68 1.75 -2.08
CA VAL A 12 0.08 2.02 -3.32
C VAL A 12 -0.36 3.34 -3.97
N ILE A 13 -1.65 3.66 -3.99
CA ILE A 13 -2.14 4.90 -4.60
C ILE A 13 -1.81 6.11 -3.72
N THR A 14 -1.98 5.98 -2.41
CA THR A 14 -1.80 7.10 -1.48
C THR A 14 -0.36 7.59 -1.41
N ILE A 15 0.65 6.79 -1.76
CA ILE A 15 2.03 7.29 -1.83
C ILE A 15 2.16 8.46 -2.82
N TYR A 16 1.48 8.39 -3.97
CA TYR A 16 1.54 9.43 -4.99
C TYR A 16 0.94 10.76 -4.51
N GLN A 17 -0.05 10.70 -3.62
CA GLN A 17 -0.68 11.88 -3.00
C GLN A 17 0.08 12.39 -1.78
N SER A 18 0.82 11.50 -1.11
CA SER A 18 1.49 11.80 0.16
C SER A 18 2.76 12.65 0.02
N GLY A 19 3.32 12.78 -1.19
CA GLY A 19 4.53 13.56 -1.44
C GLY A 19 5.84 12.93 -0.96
N TYR A 20 5.80 11.70 -0.42
CA TYR A 20 7.00 10.96 -0.06
C TYR A 20 7.72 10.42 -1.30
N ARG A 21 9.05 10.54 -1.31
CA ARG A 21 9.90 10.04 -2.40
C ARG A 21 10.19 8.54 -2.29
N ASP A 22 10.27 8.05 -1.05
CA ASP A 22 10.66 6.68 -0.75
C ASP A 22 9.51 5.90 -0.10
N PHE A 23 9.18 4.74 -0.67
CA PHE A 23 8.13 3.87 -0.15
C PHE A 23 8.41 3.42 1.30
N LYS A 24 9.67 3.21 1.66
CA LYS A 24 10.05 2.82 3.02
C LYS A 24 9.69 3.90 4.04
N THR A 25 10.00 5.16 3.74
CA THR A 25 9.71 6.30 4.62
C THR A 25 8.20 6.53 4.71
N TYR A 26 7.50 6.48 3.57
CA TYR A 26 6.04 6.53 3.53
C TYR A 26 5.41 5.43 4.40
N TYR A 27 5.82 4.17 4.21
CA TYR A 27 5.22 3.05 4.93
C TYR A 27 5.46 3.15 6.44
N ILE A 28 6.69 3.42 6.88
CA ILE A 28 7.04 3.44 8.31
C ILE A 28 6.49 4.67 9.02
N TYR A 29 6.62 5.86 8.43
CA TYR A 29 6.29 7.11 9.11
C TYR A 29 4.85 7.58 8.88
N PHE A 30 4.24 7.18 7.77
CA PHE A 30 2.86 7.55 7.45
C PHE A 30 1.89 6.39 7.69
N VAL A 31 2.10 5.25 7.04
CA VAL A 31 1.15 4.12 7.10
C VAL A 31 1.13 3.45 8.47
N CYS A 32 2.29 3.07 9.01
CA CYS A 32 2.39 2.45 10.34
C CYS A 32 2.08 3.39 11.51
N ARG A 33 1.97 4.70 11.27
CA ARG A 33 1.74 5.68 12.35
C ARG A 33 0.33 6.26 12.34
N TYR A 34 -0.21 6.58 11.15
CA TYR A 34 -1.50 7.24 11.01
C TYR A 34 -2.60 6.31 10.50
N LEU A 35 -2.25 5.27 9.74
CA LEU A 35 -3.23 4.35 9.14
C LEU A 35 -3.37 3.02 9.89
N THR A 36 -2.74 2.89 11.06
CA THR A 36 -2.83 1.69 11.93
C THR A 36 -4.24 1.41 12.42
N ASN A 37 -5.09 2.43 12.52
CA ASN A 37 -6.49 2.25 12.88
C ASN A 37 -7.39 1.92 11.66
N VAL A 38 -6.88 2.15 10.45
CA VAL A 38 -7.61 1.91 9.19
C VAL A 38 -7.31 0.51 8.65
N PHE A 39 -6.07 0.04 8.82
CA PHE A 39 -5.64 -1.29 8.43
C PHE A 39 -5.62 -2.19 9.66
N SER A 40 -6.49 -3.21 9.71
CA SER A 40 -6.67 -4.05 10.91
C SER A 40 -5.38 -4.70 11.40
N GLU A 41 -4.44 -5.02 10.50
CA GLU A 41 -3.08 -5.40 10.84
C GLU A 41 -2.08 -4.99 9.76
N LEU A 42 -1.15 -4.12 10.12
CA LEU A 42 -0.01 -3.84 9.28
C LEU A 42 0.93 -5.04 9.22
N VAL A 43 1.40 -5.32 8.02
CA VAL A 43 2.41 -6.33 7.77
C VAL A 43 3.82 -5.73 7.88
N SER A 44 4.84 -6.57 8.01
CA SER A 44 6.23 -6.08 7.94
C SER A 44 6.54 -5.46 6.57
N TYR A 45 7.50 -4.54 6.54
CA TYR A 45 7.95 -3.87 5.31
C TYR A 45 8.24 -4.85 4.16
N THR A 46 8.92 -5.96 4.45
CA THR A 46 9.23 -7.00 3.44
C THR A 46 7.98 -7.69 2.91
N ARG A 47 6.95 -7.85 3.76
CA ARG A 47 5.69 -8.50 3.37
C ARG A 47 4.81 -7.56 2.54
N ILE A 48 4.76 -6.26 2.86
CA ILE A 48 4.03 -5.29 2.02
C ILE A 48 4.68 -5.15 0.63
N LEU A 49 6.02 -5.19 0.53
CA LEU A 49 6.71 -5.17 -0.76
C LEU A 49 6.30 -6.35 -1.66
N LYS A 50 6.23 -7.56 -1.11
CA LYS A 50 5.76 -8.75 -1.86
C LYS A 50 4.31 -8.61 -2.30
N LEU A 51 3.46 -8.03 -1.46
CA LEU A 51 2.06 -7.79 -1.79
C LEU A 51 1.91 -6.73 -2.88
N MET A 52 2.65 -5.63 -2.82
CA MET A 52 2.65 -4.59 -3.85
C MET A 52 2.98 -5.16 -5.22
N GLN A 53 3.99 -6.04 -5.32
CA GLN A 53 4.35 -6.68 -6.58
C GLN A 53 3.20 -7.50 -7.18
N GLY A 54 2.42 -8.19 -6.34
CA GLY A 54 1.24 -8.94 -6.79
C GLY A 54 0.03 -8.05 -7.13
N VAL A 55 -0.01 -6.82 -6.62
CA VAL A 55 -1.14 -5.90 -6.77
C VAL A 55 -0.91 -4.88 -7.90
N LEU A 56 0.33 -4.69 -8.35
CA LEU A 56 0.64 -3.75 -9.44
C LEU A 56 -0.09 -4.12 -10.74
N VAL A 57 -0.11 -5.41 -11.10
CA VAL A 57 -0.79 -5.90 -12.30
C VAL A 57 -2.30 -5.65 -12.25
N PRO A 58 -3.04 -6.05 -11.20
CA PRO A 58 -4.48 -5.76 -11.12
C PRO A 58 -4.79 -4.27 -10.93
N LEU A 59 -3.88 -3.49 -10.34
CA LEU A 59 -4.03 -2.03 -10.26
C LEU A 59 -3.94 -1.39 -11.66
N CYS A 60 -2.95 -1.79 -12.45
CA CYS A 60 -2.82 -1.33 -13.84
C CYS A 60 -4.03 -1.73 -14.68
N SER A 61 -4.55 -2.95 -14.52
CA SER A 61 -5.77 -3.35 -15.23
C SER A 61 -6.98 -2.53 -14.80
N TYR A 62 -7.14 -2.26 -13.50
CA TYR A 62 -8.21 -1.41 -12.97
C TYR A 62 -8.16 0.02 -13.52
N LEU A 63 -6.97 0.62 -13.58
CA LEU A 63 -6.77 1.98 -14.09
C LEU A 63 -6.86 2.08 -15.62
N THR A 64 -6.57 0.99 -16.34
CA THR A 64 -6.64 0.93 -17.80
C THR A 64 -8.04 0.56 -18.31
N TYR A 65 -8.87 -0.06 -17.47
CA TYR A 65 -10.28 -0.32 -17.77
C TYR A 65 -11.03 1.02 -17.84
N ARG A 66 -11.00 1.61 -19.03
CA ARG A 66 -11.71 2.83 -19.42
C ARG A 66 -13.09 2.50 -19.94
#